data_AF-A0A7Y8LUH3-F1
#
_entry.id   AF-A0A7Y8LUH3-F1
#
_cell.length_a   1.000
_cell.length_b   1.000
_cell.length_c   1.000
_cell.angle_alpha   90.00
_cell.angle_beta   90.00
_cell.angle_gamma   90.00
#
_symmetry.space_group_name_H-M   'P 1'
#
loop_
_entity.id
_entity.type
_entity.pdbx_description
1 polymer ?
#
loop_
_entity_poly.entity_id
_entity_poly.type
_entity_poly.pdbx_seq_one_letter_code
_entity_poly.pdbx_strand_id
1 'polypeptide(L)'
;MASRIIVLITGVIFFMLSGLAASQDWVDIKNPEELRALYSNKTFRHTFAGVPVVEHYRADGKGISISGDHRRLKTWEVKGNDQVCTSDAWKGTDCCRFQRNKKYPGEYVRRCTYDNVMTIIKVEDGIPEF
;
A
#
# COMPACT_ATOMS: atom_id res chain seq x y z
N MET A 1 10.22 -73.78 10.53
CA MET A 1 9.87 -72.82 11.59
C MET A 1 10.85 -71.66 11.55
N ALA A 2 10.42 -70.51 11.04
CA ALA A 2 11.14 -69.24 11.16
C ALA A 2 10.15 -68.09 10.92
N SER A 3 9.90 -67.34 11.99
CA SER A 3 9.70 -65.90 12.11
C SER A 3 9.13 -65.09 10.93
N ARG A 4 8.13 -64.24 11.22
CA ARG A 4 8.19 -62.80 10.88
C ARG A 4 7.13 -62.02 11.67
N ILE A 5 7.65 -61.15 12.53
CA ILE A 5 6.96 -60.12 13.31
C ILE A 5 6.40 -59.08 12.32
N ILE A 6 5.09 -58.79 12.40
CA ILE A 6 4.46 -57.70 11.67
C ILE A 6 4.42 -56.49 12.59
N VAL A 7 5.33 -55.54 12.37
CA VAL A 7 5.28 -54.20 12.98
C VAL A 7 4.43 -53.31 12.07
N LEU A 8 3.21 -52.97 12.50
CA LEU A 8 2.37 -51.97 11.84
C LEU A 8 2.70 -50.59 12.43
N ILE A 9 3.55 -49.83 11.75
CA ILE A 9 3.77 -48.41 12.01
C ILE A 9 2.66 -47.65 11.28
N THR A 10 1.56 -47.35 11.98
CA THR A 10 0.52 -46.47 11.44
C THR A 10 0.93 -45.03 11.65
N GLY A 11 1.47 -44.42 10.60
CA GLY A 11 1.75 -43.00 10.55
C GLY A 11 0.47 -42.17 10.44
N VAL A 12 0.43 -41.06 11.16
CA VAL A 12 -0.44 -39.91 10.85
C VAL A 12 0.45 -38.69 10.76
N ILE A 13 0.86 -38.37 9.54
CA ILE A 13 1.47 -37.08 9.21
C ILE A 13 0.33 -36.06 9.24
N PHE A 14 0.22 -35.32 10.34
CA PHE A 14 -0.69 -34.18 10.45
C PHE A 14 -0.10 -33.04 9.61
N PHE A 15 -0.59 -32.91 8.38
CA PHE A 15 -0.20 -31.83 7.47
C PHE A 15 -0.57 -30.49 8.09
N MET A 16 0.44 -29.69 8.45
CA MET A 16 0.30 -28.27 8.75
C MET A 16 -0.11 -27.52 7.48
N LEU A 17 -1.42 -27.34 7.27
CA LEU A 17 -1.97 -26.42 6.25
C LEU A 17 -2.58 -25.20 6.95
N SER A 18 -1.77 -24.50 7.74
CA SER A 18 -2.13 -23.22 8.36
C SER A 18 -1.23 -22.09 7.87
N GLY A 19 -1.07 -22.00 6.56
CA GLY A 19 -0.41 -20.85 5.94
C GLY A 19 -0.92 -20.66 4.54
N LEU A 20 -1.74 -19.62 4.31
CA LEU A 20 -1.95 -18.90 3.03
C LEU A 20 -3.17 -17.94 3.03
N ALA A 21 -3.83 -17.69 4.17
CA ALA A 21 -4.99 -16.78 4.17
C ALA A 21 -4.65 -15.27 4.14
N ALA A 22 -3.39 -14.86 4.40
CA ALA A 22 -3.05 -13.45 4.60
C ALA A 22 -2.56 -12.69 3.35
N SER A 23 -2.34 -13.37 2.21
CA SER A 23 -1.77 -12.75 0.99
C SER A 23 -2.82 -12.42 -0.09
N GLN A 24 -4.04 -12.98 0.01
CA GLN A 24 -5.02 -12.91 -1.09
C GLN A 24 -5.82 -11.59 -1.19
N ASP A 25 -5.73 -10.74 -0.16
CA ASP A 25 -6.55 -9.53 -0.04
C ASP A 25 -5.95 -8.28 -0.68
N TRP A 26 -4.65 -8.28 -1.00
CA TRP A 26 -3.96 -7.13 -1.58
C TRP A 26 -3.61 -7.38 -3.04
N VAL A 27 -3.94 -6.43 -3.92
CA VAL A 27 -3.68 -6.52 -5.37
C VAL A 27 -2.79 -5.37 -5.80
N ASP A 28 -1.65 -5.68 -6.41
CA ASP A 28 -0.79 -4.68 -7.03
C ASP A 28 -1.54 -3.85 -8.07
N ILE A 29 -1.34 -2.54 -8.03
CA ILE A 29 -1.82 -1.63 -9.06
C ILE A 29 -0.69 -1.44 -10.09
N LYS A 30 -0.87 -2.02 -11.28
CA LYS A 30 0.11 -1.99 -12.39
C LYS A 30 -0.43 -1.30 -13.65
N ASN A 31 -1.54 -0.57 -13.52
CA ASN A 31 -2.13 0.21 -14.58
C ASN A 31 -1.88 1.71 -14.31
N PRO A 32 -1.19 2.44 -15.20
CA PRO A 32 -0.92 3.86 -15.01
C PRO A 32 -2.19 4.72 -14.95
N GLU A 33 -3.28 4.34 -15.63
CA GLU A 33 -4.56 5.05 -15.55
C GLU A 33 -5.21 4.90 -14.18
N GLU A 34 -5.11 3.70 -13.59
CA GLU A 34 -5.59 3.45 -12.23
C GLU A 34 -4.77 4.25 -11.21
N LEU A 35 -3.45 4.34 -11.39
CA LEU A 35 -2.58 5.17 -10.56
C LEU A 35 -2.91 6.66 -10.69
N ARG A 36 -3.22 7.15 -11.90
CA ARG A 36 -3.70 8.53 -12.09
C ARG A 36 -5.01 8.77 -11.37
N ALA A 37 -5.96 7.83 -11.47
CA ALA A 37 -7.24 7.92 -10.78
C ALA A 37 -7.10 7.89 -9.25
N LEU A 38 -6.12 7.14 -8.74
CA LEU A 38 -5.79 7.06 -7.31
C LEU A 38 -5.28 8.38 -6.73
N TYR A 39 -4.71 9.27 -7.54
CA TYR A 39 -4.19 10.57 -7.09
C TYR A 39 -5.06 11.76 -7.53
N SER A 40 -5.89 11.61 -8.57
CA SER A 40 -6.66 12.73 -9.12
C SER A 40 -7.86 13.07 -8.25
N ASN A 41 -7.78 14.23 -7.58
CA ASN A 41 -8.82 14.79 -6.70
C ASN A 41 -9.13 13.84 -5.52
N LYS A 42 -8.08 13.52 -4.77
CA LYS A 42 -8.12 12.53 -3.68
C LYS A 42 -7.53 13.06 -2.40
N THR A 43 -8.04 12.55 -1.28
CA THR A 43 -7.52 12.80 0.07
C THR A 43 -6.97 11.52 0.67
N PHE A 44 -5.70 11.54 1.08
CA PHE A 44 -4.99 10.42 1.68
C PHE A 44 -4.83 10.68 3.17
N ARG A 45 -5.09 9.66 3.99
CA ARG A 45 -4.97 9.73 5.45
C ARG A 45 -4.13 8.56 5.96
N HIS A 46 -3.14 8.86 6.78
CA HIS A 46 -2.30 7.85 7.42
C HIS A 46 -1.58 8.44 8.64
N THR A 47 -0.81 7.60 9.32
CA THR A 47 0.05 8.00 10.43
C THR A 47 1.50 7.78 10.04
N PHE A 48 2.36 8.78 10.25
CA PHE A 48 3.80 8.67 10.07
C PHE A 48 4.50 9.04 11.37
N ALA A 49 5.30 8.10 11.91
CA ALA A 49 5.98 8.26 13.19
C ALA A 49 5.06 8.72 14.35
N GLY A 50 3.83 8.18 14.41
CA GLY A 50 2.84 8.53 15.43
C GLY A 50 2.07 9.83 15.17
N VAL A 51 2.41 10.59 14.12
CA VAL A 51 1.74 11.84 13.78
C VAL A 51 0.74 11.62 12.65
N PRO A 52 -0.52 12.08 12.78
CA PRO A 52 -1.47 12.08 11.67
C PRO A 52 -0.97 12.90 10.48
N VAL A 53 -1.12 12.34 9.29
CA VAL A 53 -0.79 12.99 8.02
C VAL A 53 -2.01 12.94 7.13
N VAL A 54 -2.37 14.11 6.57
CA VAL A 54 -3.39 14.24 5.55
C VAL A 54 -2.72 14.79 4.29
N GLU A 55 -2.96 14.16 3.15
CA GLU A 55 -2.43 14.62 1.86
C GLU A 55 -3.59 14.83 0.89
N HIS A 56 -3.60 15.96 0.21
CA HIS A 56 -4.60 16.28 -0.81
C HIS A 56 -3.89 16.34 -2.16
N TYR A 57 -4.38 15.58 -3.14
CA TYR A 57 -3.81 15.51 -4.48
C TYR A 57 -4.85 15.90 -5.53
N ARG A 58 -4.52 16.92 -6.32
CA ARG A 58 -5.35 17.44 -7.40
C ARG A 58 -4.99 16.77 -8.71
N ALA A 59 -5.96 16.72 -9.63
CA ALA A 59 -5.77 16.19 -10.97
C ALA A 59 -4.71 16.96 -11.80
N ASP A 60 -4.38 18.20 -11.44
CA ASP A 60 -3.37 19.03 -12.12
C ASP A 60 -1.92 18.68 -11.76
N GLY A 61 -1.68 17.56 -11.06
CA GLY A 61 -0.35 17.14 -10.64
C GLY A 61 0.16 17.85 -9.40
N LYS A 62 -0.66 18.69 -8.73
CA LYS A 62 -0.27 19.37 -7.48
C LYS A 62 -0.92 18.72 -6.27
N GLY A 63 -0.32 18.93 -5.11
CA GLY A 63 -0.87 18.50 -3.85
C GLY A 63 -0.31 19.25 -2.65
N ILE A 64 -0.84 18.92 -1.48
CA ILE A 64 -0.38 19.44 -0.19
C ILE A 64 -0.40 18.30 0.82
N SER A 65 0.65 18.22 1.64
CA SER A 65 0.75 17.32 2.78
C SER A 65 0.71 18.14 4.06
N ILE A 66 -0.16 17.75 4.98
CA ILE A 66 -0.41 18.40 6.26
C ILE A 66 -0.09 17.41 7.37
N SER A 67 0.78 17.79 8.30
CA SER A 67 1.15 16.99 9.46
C SER A 67 1.40 17.89 10.66
N GLY A 68 0.50 17.85 11.65
CA GLY A 68 0.43 18.88 12.68
C GLY A 68 0.25 20.28 12.05
N ASP A 69 1.08 21.23 12.47
CA ASP A 69 1.07 22.61 11.94
C ASP A 69 1.88 22.77 10.63
N HIS A 70 2.53 21.70 10.15
CA HIS A 70 3.35 21.77 8.96
C HIS A 70 2.52 21.51 7.70
N ARG A 71 2.68 22.40 6.72
CA ARG A 71 2.10 22.28 5.38
C ARG A 71 3.22 22.24 4.35
N ARG A 72 3.23 21.22 3.51
CA ARG A 72 4.20 21.06 2.41
C ARG A 72 3.50 20.95 1.08
N LEU A 73 3.83 21.83 0.16
CA LEU A 73 3.39 21.72 -1.23
C LEU A 73 4.11 20.56 -1.91
N LYS A 74 3.38 19.81 -2.72
CA LYS A 74 3.87 18.66 -3.48
C LYS A 74 3.50 18.78 -4.94
N THR A 75 4.31 18.16 -5.80
CA THR A 75 3.90 17.75 -7.14
C THR A 75 3.85 16.23 -7.21
N TRP A 76 3.11 15.69 -8.17
CA TRP A 76 3.05 14.25 -8.39
C TRP A 76 2.91 13.91 -9.88
N GLU A 77 3.43 12.75 -10.25
CA GLU A 77 3.30 12.19 -11.60
C GLU A 77 3.32 10.66 -11.56
N VAL A 78 2.69 10.02 -12.54
CA VAL A 78 2.82 8.57 -12.75
C VAL A 78 4.08 8.30 -13.56
N LYS A 79 4.94 7.42 -13.06
CA LYS A 79 6.19 7.01 -13.70
C LYS A 79 6.11 5.54 -14.11
N GLY A 80 6.28 5.29 -15.42
CA GLY A 80 6.14 3.94 -15.96
C GLY A 80 4.74 3.38 -15.75
N ASN A 81 4.66 2.10 -15.41
CA ASN A 81 3.39 1.38 -15.31
C ASN A 81 2.88 1.19 -13.88
N ASP A 82 3.75 1.30 -12.87
CA ASP A 82 3.47 0.84 -11.51
C ASP A 82 3.89 1.82 -10.40
N GLN A 83 4.39 3.02 -10.74
CA GLN A 83 4.85 4.00 -9.74
C GLN A 83 4.13 5.34 -9.84
N VAL A 84 3.93 5.96 -8.67
CA VAL A 84 3.65 7.39 -8.56
C VAL A 84 4.80 8.05 -7.83
N CYS A 85 5.37 9.08 -8.44
CA CYS A 85 6.43 9.88 -7.83
C CYS A 85 5.84 11.16 -7.28
N THR A 86 6.18 11.50 -6.04
CA THR A 86 5.83 12.77 -5.41
C THR A 86 7.09 13.55 -5.09
N SER A 87 7.09 14.85 -5.37
CA SER A 87 8.23 15.73 -5.14
C SER A 87 7.85 16.90 -4.26
N ASP A 88 8.75 17.27 -3.34
CA ASP A 88 8.68 18.52 -2.61
C ASP A 88 10.07 19.14 -2.42
N ALA A 89 10.11 20.43 -2.12
CA ALA A 89 11.37 21.18 -2.01
C ALA A 89 12.27 20.72 -0.85
N TRP A 90 11.74 19.96 0.11
CA TRP A 90 12.45 19.58 1.33
C TRP A 90 13.03 18.17 1.25
N LYS A 91 12.28 17.24 0.64
CA LYS A 91 12.62 15.82 0.56
C LYS A 91 13.07 15.36 -0.83
N GLY A 92 12.93 16.21 -1.85
CA GLY A 92 13.15 15.81 -3.23
C GLY A 92 12.03 14.90 -3.73
N THR A 93 12.34 14.00 -4.66
CA THR A 93 11.37 13.08 -5.28
C THR A 93 11.42 11.70 -4.63
N ASP A 94 10.27 11.18 -4.24
CA ASP A 94 10.09 9.80 -3.77
C ASP A 94 9.02 9.09 -4.60
N CYS A 95 9.31 7.87 -5.03
CA CYS A 95 8.44 7.09 -5.92
C CYS A 95 7.91 5.87 -5.19
N CYS A 96 6.59 5.70 -5.24
CA CYS A 96 5.89 4.66 -4.50
C CYS A 96 5.09 3.73 -5.40
N ARG A 97 4.99 2.47 -4.99
CA ARG A 97 4.10 1.45 -5.56
C ARG A 97 2.91 1.23 -4.64
N PHE A 98 1.80 0.78 -5.23
CA PHE A 98 0.53 0.66 -4.52
C PHE A 98 -0.07 -0.74 -4.65
N GLN A 99 -0.73 -1.17 -3.58
CA GLN A 99 -1.63 -2.32 -3.59
C GLN A 99 -2.98 -1.87 -3.06
N ARG A 100 -4.08 -2.31 -3.68
CA ARG A 100 -5.45 -2.06 -3.20
C ARG A 100 -5.95 -3.24 -2.37
N ASN A 101 -6.71 -2.96 -1.32
CA ASN A 101 -7.39 -3.98 -0.54
C ASN A 101 -8.68 -4.42 -1.27
N LYS A 102 -8.89 -5.73 -1.47
CA LYS A 102 -10.12 -6.28 -2.06
C LYS A 102 -11.31 -6.20 -1.12
N LYS A 103 -11.07 -6.30 0.19
CA LYS A 103 -12.10 -6.39 1.23
C LYS A 103 -12.54 -5.02 1.72
N TYR A 104 -11.62 -4.06 1.75
CA TYR A 104 -11.87 -2.70 2.25
C TYR A 104 -11.58 -1.67 1.16
N PRO A 105 -12.58 -1.32 0.33
CA PRO A 105 -12.45 -0.23 -0.64
C PRO A 105 -11.97 1.06 0.05
N GLY A 106 -11.01 1.75 -0.56
CA GLY A 106 -10.39 2.94 0.03
C GLY A 106 -9.15 2.66 0.87
N GLU A 107 -8.83 1.40 1.21
CA GLU A 107 -7.56 1.05 1.86
C GLU A 107 -6.51 0.59 0.85
N TYR A 108 -5.32 1.18 0.97
CA TYR A 108 -4.18 0.88 0.10
C TYR A 108 -2.92 0.67 0.93
N VAL A 109 -2.04 -0.22 0.45
CA VAL A 109 -0.65 -0.26 0.89
C VAL A 109 0.15 0.62 -0.07
N ARG A 110 0.90 1.58 0.47
CA ARG A 110 1.91 2.37 -0.23
C ARG A 110 3.29 1.90 0.21
N ARG A 111 4.17 1.58 -0.75
CA ARG A 111 5.58 1.28 -0.52
C ARG A 111 6.45 2.23 -1.31
N CYS A 112 7.18 3.10 -0.61
CA CYS A 112 8.00 4.13 -1.24
C CYS A 112 9.47 3.71 -1.31
N THR A 113 10.21 4.29 -2.26
CA THR A 113 11.61 3.90 -2.51
C THR A 113 12.52 4.48 -1.44
N TYR A 114 12.19 5.65 -0.90
CA TYR A 114 13.02 6.35 0.08
C TYR A 114 13.24 5.57 1.38
N ASP A 115 12.17 5.02 1.97
CA ASP A 115 12.22 4.34 3.27
C ASP A 115 11.95 2.84 3.20
N ASN A 116 11.48 2.32 2.07
CA ASN A 116 10.98 0.95 1.90
C ASN A 116 9.90 0.54 2.92
N VAL A 117 9.29 1.50 3.62
CA VAL A 117 8.26 1.23 4.62
C VAL A 117 6.93 1.00 3.89
N MET A 118 6.25 -0.09 4.26
CA MET A 118 4.88 -0.32 3.84
C MET A 118 3.95 0.43 4.77
N THR A 119 3.24 1.41 4.23
CA THR A 119 2.26 2.21 4.96
C THR A 119 0.87 1.88 4.46
N ILE A 120 -0.04 1.54 5.37
CA ILE A 120 -1.46 1.46 5.04
C ILE A 120 -2.01 2.89 5.05
N ILE A 121 -2.66 3.27 3.96
CA ILE A 121 -3.27 4.58 3.76
C ILE A 121 -4.77 4.40 3.49
N LYS A 122 -5.58 5.33 3.96
CA LYS A 122 -6.98 5.47 3.55
C LYS A 122 -7.07 6.56 2.50
N VAL A 123 -7.80 6.29 1.43
CA VAL A 123 -7.99 7.21 0.31
C VAL A 123 -9.47 7.47 0.11
N GLU A 124 -9.83 8.75 0.11
CA GLU A 124 -11.19 9.26 -0.02
C GLU A 124 -11.30 10.11 -1.29
N ASP A 125 -12.48 10.09 -1.92
CA ASP A 125 -12.79 10.97 -3.04
C ASP A 125 -12.94 12.43 -2.58
N GLY A 126 -12.40 13.33 -3.40
CA GLY A 126 -12.50 14.76 -3.19
C GLY A 126 -11.39 15.36 -2.33
N ILE A 127 -11.36 16.69 -2.35
CA ILE A 127 -10.52 17.54 -1.52
C ILE A 127 -11.47 18.51 -0.83
N PRO A 128 -11.34 18.75 0.49
CA PRO A 128 -12.18 19.73 1.17
C PRO A 128 -12.08 21.09 0.47
N GLU A 129 -13.19 21.81 0.37
CA GLU A 129 -13.17 23.22 0.03
C GLU A 129 -12.46 23.96 1.17
N PHE A 130 -11.46 24.78 0.83
CA PHE A 130 -10.65 25.55 1.77
C PHE A 130 -10.61 27.02 1.38
#